data_AF-A0A1H4Z813-F1
#
_entry.id   AF-A0A1H4Z813-F1
#
_cell.length_a   1.000
_cell.length_b   1.000
_cell.length_c   1.000
_cell.angle_alpha   90.00
_cell.angle_beta   90.00
_cell.angle_gamma   90.00
#
_symmetry.space_group_name_H-M   'P 1'
#
loop_
_entity.id
_entity.type
_entity.pdbx_description
1 polymer ?
#
loop_
_entity_poly.entity_id
_entity_poly.type
_entity_poly.pdbx_seq_one_letter_code
_entity_poly.pdbx_strand_id
1 'polypeptide(L)'
;MALKFLGIWPNTPDDGSPTIWLDDTTGDLIIQSWKADEATIREAQEVGSVPGHSTDVPPHETVIRLPANMLQFIPRPAGPEAARGFDRKDGNSGNSGT
;
A
#
# COMPACT_ATOMS: atom_id res chain seq x y z
N MET A 1 1.20 2.93 19.76
CA MET A 1 0.65 2.33 18.53
C MET A 1 -0.77 2.79 18.38
N ALA A 2 -1.05 3.53 17.30
CA ALA A 2 -2.37 4.02 16.94
C ALA A 2 -2.73 3.43 15.57
N LEU A 3 -3.32 2.23 15.58
CA LEU A 3 -3.72 1.56 14.34
C LEU A 3 -4.99 2.19 13.80
N LYS A 4 -4.90 2.76 12.60
CA LYS A 4 -6.03 3.26 11.82
C LYS A 4 -6.51 2.16 10.89
N PHE A 5 -7.78 1.78 11.02
CA PHE A 5 -8.41 0.86 10.08
C PHE A 5 -8.50 1.51 8.70
N LEU A 6 -7.97 0.84 7.68
CA LEU A 6 -8.01 1.32 6.29
C LEU A 6 -9.09 0.63 5.47
N GLY A 7 -9.29 -0.67 5.67
CA GLY A 7 -10.29 -1.41 4.93
C GLY A 7 -10.30 -2.90 5.22
N ILE A 8 -11.41 -3.52 4.86
CA ILE A 8 -11.66 -4.95 4.95
C ILE A 8 -12.27 -5.42 3.63
N TRP A 9 -11.91 -6.63 3.21
CA TRP A 9 -12.54 -7.25 2.04
C TRP A 9 -14.02 -7.55 2.34
N PRO A 10 -14.99 -6.96 1.60
CA PRO A 10 -16.40 -7.02 1.96
C PRO A 10 -17.10 -8.32 1.53
N ASN A 11 -16.44 -9.21 0.79
CA ASN A 11 -17.08 -10.36 0.15
C ASN A 11 -16.52 -11.70 0.65
N THR A 12 -16.88 -12.13 1.87
CA THR A 12 -16.52 -13.46 2.38
C THR A 12 -17.71 -14.18 3.02
N PRO A 13 -18.05 -15.40 2.56
CA PRO A 13 -18.96 -16.31 3.27
C PRO A 13 -18.30 -17.11 4.41
N ASP A 14 -16.97 -17.24 4.47
CA ASP A 14 -16.31 -18.13 5.43
C ASP A 14 -15.04 -17.50 6.04
N ASP A 15 -15.11 -17.24 7.36
CA ASP A 15 -14.05 -17.09 8.39
C ASP A 15 -12.63 -16.59 8.01
N GLY A 16 -12.53 -15.57 7.16
CA GLY A 16 -11.28 -14.82 7.04
C GLY A 16 -11.36 -13.68 6.05
N SER A 17 -11.59 -12.47 6.53
CA SER A 17 -11.60 -11.27 5.69
C SER A 17 -10.24 -10.57 5.74
N PRO A 18 -9.54 -10.45 4.59
CA PRO A 18 -8.33 -9.64 4.52
C PRO A 18 -8.58 -8.23 5.03
N THR A 19 -7.72 -7.77 5.93
CA THR A 19 -7.88 -6.48 6.63
C THR A 19 -6.55 -5.74 6.66
N ILE A 20 -6.62 -4.42 6.47
CA ILE A 20 -5.45 -3.54 6.46
C ILE A 20 -5.62 -2.46 7.52
N TRP A 21 -4.57 -2.24 8.29
CA TRP A 21 -4.41 -1.13 9.21
C TRP A 21 -3.14 -0.34 8.89
N LEU A 22 -3.15 0.94 9.23
CA LEU A 22 -1.98 1.83 9.20
C LEU A 22 -1.57 2.12 10.65
N ASP A 23 -0.32 1.87 11.02
CA ASP A 23 0.22 2.44 12.25
C ASP A 23 0.54 3.92 12.01
N ASP A 24 -0.25 4.81 12.63
CA ASP A 24 -0.06 6.25 12.53
C ASP A 24 1.26 6.74 13.14
N THR A 25 1.92 5.89 13.92
CA THR A 25 3.18 6.21 14.60
C THR A 25 4.38 6.04 13.67
N THR A 26 4.40 4.96 12.88
CA THR A 26 5.55 4.57 12.04
C THR A 26 5.26 4.75 10.56
N GLY A 27 3.99 4.80 10.16
CA GLY A 27 3.56 4.74 8.76
C GLY A 27 3.51 3.31 8.22
N ASP A 28 3.73 2.30 9.06
CA ASP A 28 3.74 0.89 8.62
C ASP A 28 2.32 0.39 8.35
N LEU A 29 2.21 -0.48 7.34
CA LEU A 29 0.97 -1.19 7.05
C LEU A 29 0.97 -2.54 7.75
N ILE A 30 -0.05 -2.75 8.58
CA ILE A 30 -0.32 -4.04 9.21
C ILE A 30 -1.40 -4.72 8.38
N ILE A 31 -1.12 -5.92 7.89
CA ILE A 31 -1.99 -6.64 6.95
C ILE A 31 -2.28 -8.03 7.51
N GLN A 32 -3.56 -8.34 7.69
CA GLN A 32 -4.04 -9.70 7.92
C GLN A 32 -4.59 -10.24 6.60
N SER A 33 -4.03 -11.34 6.10
CA SER A 33 -4.53 -12.03 4.90
C SER A 33 -4.15 -13.51 4.93
N TRP A 34 -4.49 -14.25 3.87
CA TRP A 34 -4.16 -15.66 3.73
C TRP A 34 -2.68 -15.87 3.41
N LYS A 35 -2.11 -16.93 3.96
CA LYS A 35 -0.76 -17.39 3.60
C LYS A 35 -0.75 -17.85 2.14
N ALA A 36 0.30 -17.52 1.41
CA ALA A 36 0.52 -18.02 0.07
C ALA A 36 0.80 -19.53 0.09
N ASP A 37 0.39 -20.22 -0.97
CA ASP A 37 0.75 -21.62 -1.19
C ASP A 37 2.23 -21.75 -1.60
N GLU A 38 2.77 -22.96 -1.48
CA GLU A 38 4.18 -23.25 -1.77
C GLU A 38 4.57 -22.91 -3.22
N ALA A 39 3.64 -23.07 -4.17
CA ALA A 39 3.87 -22.72 -5.57
C ALA A 39 4.04 -21.21 -5.75
N THR A 40 3.16 -20.40 -5.16
CA THR A 40 3.23 -18.94 -5.18
C THR A 40 4.49 -18.44 -4.47
N ILE A 41 4.86 -19.06 -3.35
CA ILE A 41 6.11 -18.74 -2.64
C ILE A 41 7.28 -18.97 -3.59
N ARG A 42 7.37 -20.17 -4.19
CA ARG A 42 8.45 -20.50 -5.13
C ARG A 42 8.52 -19.54 -6.31
N GLU A 43 7.39 -19.19 -6.92
CA GLU A 43 7.37 -18.20 -8.00
C GLU A 43 7.88 -16.83 -7.53
N ALA A 44 7.49 -16.38 -6.34
CA ALA A 44 7.99 -15.13 -5.76
C ALA A 44 9.51 -15.19 -5.50
N GLN A 45 10.03 -16.34 -5.10
CA GLN A 45 11.47 -16.58 -4.93
C GLN A 45 12.21 -16.58 -6.27
N GLU A 46 11.61 -17.16 -7.32
CA GLU A 46 12.18 -17.23 -8.68
C GLU A 46 12.21 -15.86 -9.37
N VAL A 47 11.22 -15.00 -9.14
CA VAL A 47 11.24 -13.58 -9.59
C VAL A 47 12.37 -12.80 -8.92
N GLY A 48 12.82 -13.26 -7.74
CA GLY A 48 13.97 -12.74 -7.02
C GLY A 48 13.60 -11.65 -6.02
N SER A 49 14.27 -11.70 -4.87
CA SER A 49 14.42 -10.52 -4.00
C SER A 49 15.59 -9.67 -4.49
N VAL A 50 15.71 -8.44 -3.99
CA VAL A 50 16.74 -7.45 -4.38
C VAL A 50 18.12 -8.10 -4.61
N PRO A 51 18.87 -7.76 -5.68
CA PRO A 51 20.16 -8.38 -5.97
C PRO A 51 21.08 -8.36 -4.74
N GLY A 52 21.45 -9.55 -4.23
CA GLY A 52 22.32 -9.69 -3.05
C GLY A 52 21.64 -10.22 -1.79
N HIS A 53 20.34 -10.50 -1.80
CA HIS A 53 19.63 -11.16 -0.69
C HIS A 53 19.27 -12.61 -1.04
N SER A 54 19.28 -13.49 -0.02
CA SER A 54 18.81 -14.87 -0.20
C SER A 54 17.35 -14.85 -0.67
N THR A 55 17.02 -15.70 -1.61
CA THR A 55 15.65 -15.93 -2.08
C THR A 55 14.83 -16.70 -1.06
N ASP A 56 15.43 -17.24 0.00
CA ASP A 56 14.72 -17.96 1.05
C ASP A 56 13.91 -17.00 1.92
N VAL A 57 12.63 -17.32 2.13
CA VAL A 57 11.78 -16.62 3.11
C VAL A 57 12.22 -17.07 4.51
N PRO A 58 12.76 -16.17 5.35
CA PRO A 58 13.18 -16.51 6.71
C PRO A 58 12.01 -17.06 7.54
N PRO A 59 12.29 -17.83 8.62
CA PRO A 59 11.24 -18.42 9.47
C PRO A 59 10.30 -17.41 10.14
N HIS A 60 10.74 -16.15 10.25
CA HIS A 60 9.98 -15.04 10.84
C HIS A 60 9.23 -14.19 9.80
N GLU A 61 9.39 -14.50 8.51
CA GLU A 61 8.70 -13.85 7.41
C GLU A 61 7.67 -14.80 6.80
N THR A 62 6.64 -14.24 6.15
CA THR A 62 5.63 -15.05 5.47
C THR A 62 5.14 -14.31 4.24
N VAL A 63 4.93 -15.06 3.16
CA VAL A 63 4.31 -14.52 1.95
C VAL A 63 2.80 -14.61 2.14
N ILE A 64 2.12 -13.46 2.05
CA ILE A 64 0.68 -13.38 2.12
C ILE A 64 0.09 -13.06 0.75
N ARG A 65 -1.04 -13.67 0.42
CA ARG A 65 -1.82 -13.32 -0.76
C ARG A 65 -2.77 -12.20 -0.38
N LEU A 66 -2.56 -11.00 -0.92
CA LEU A 66 -3.49 -9.89 -0.77
C LEU A 66 -4.37 -9.79 -2.02
N PRO A 67 -5.71 -9.79 -1.89
CA PRO A 67 -6.58 -9.64 -3.05
C PRO A 67 -6.42 -8.31 -3.76
N ALA A 68 -6.58 -8.32 -5.08
CA ALA A 68 -6.40 -7.14 -5.92
C ALA A 68 -7.30 -5.95 -5.55
N ASN A 69 -8.53 -6.19 -5.05
CA ASN A 69 -9.39 -5.08 -4.65
C ASN A 69 -8.86 -4.36 -3.39
N MET A 70 -8.01 -5.00 -2.58
CA MET A 70 -7.50 -4.41 -1.33
C MET A 70 -6.42 -3.37 -1.62
N LEU A 71 -5.86 -3.39 -2.83
CA LEU A 71 -4.88 -2.42 -3.30
C LEU A 71 -5.41 -0.98 -3.21
N GLN A 72 -6.74 -0.78 -3.29
CA GLN A 72 -7.35 0.54 -3.16
C GLN A 72 -7.17 1.16 -1.76
N PHE A 73 -6.98 0.32 -0.73
CA PHE A 73 -6.78 0.75 0.64
C PHE A 73 -5.30 1.00 0.98
N ILE A 74 -4.37 0.62 0.09
CA ILE A 74 -2.94 0.87 0.29
C ILE A 74 -2.65 2.34 -0.08
N PRO A 75 -2.22 3.17 0.89
CA PRO A 75 -1.87 4.55 0.60
C PRO A 75 -0.69 4.57 -0.38
N ARG A 76 -0.86 5.26 -1.51
CA ARG A 76 0.25 5.49 -2.44
C ARG A 76 1.12 6.61 -1.90
N PRO A 77 2.46 6.48 -1.91
CA PRO A 77 3.32 7.62 -1.64
C PRO A 77 2.94 8.75 -2.60
N ALA A 78 2.91 9.98 -2.10
CA ALA A 78 2.64 11.14 -2.92
C ALA A 78 3.68 11.18 -4.04
N GLY A 79 3.27 10.79 -5.26
CA GLY A 79 4.10 10.95 -6.43
C GLY A 79 4.43 12.45 -6.60
N PRO A 80 5.49 12.79 -7.35
CA PRO A 80 5.89 14.19 -7.58
C PRO A 80 4.77 15.06 -8.21
N GLU A 81 3.66 14.48 -8.65
CA GLU A 81 2.50 15.17 -9.20
C GLU A 81 1.53 15.75 -8.14
N ALA A 82 1.55 15.26 -6.90
CA ALA A 82 0.61 15.71 -5.86
C ALA A 82 0.95 17.10 -5.28
N ALA A 83 2.10 17.69 -5.63
CA ALA A 83 2.53 19.01 -5.16
C ALA A 83 2.09 20.19 -6.07
N ARG A 84 1.39 19.95 -7.19
CA ARG A 84 1.03 21.00 -8.17
C ARG A 84 -0.47 21.31 -8.24
N GLY A 85 -1.11 21.58 -7.10
CA GLY A 85 -2.57 21.72 -7.15
C GLY A 85 -3.26 22.62 -6.14
N PHE A 86 -2.60 23.51 -5.40
CA PHE A 86 -3.31 24.55 -4.63
C PHE A 86 -2.45 25.81 -4.46
N ASP A 87 -2.13 26.50 -5.56
CA ASP A 87 -1.79 27.93 -5.51
C ASP A 87 -2.79 28.69 -6.39
N ARG A 88 -4.03 28.79 -5.88
CA ARG A 88 -4.89 29.92 -6.24
C ARG A 88 -4.66 30.99 -5.19
N LYS A 89 -3.88 32.01 -5.54
CA LYS A 89 -4.09 33.35 -5.02
C LYS A 89 -4.41 34.29 -6.17
N ASP A 90 -5.63 34.80 -6.10
CA ASP A 90 -6.16 35.91 -6.87
C ASP A 90 -5.30 37.17 -6.65
N GLY A 91 -5.14 38.01 -7.68
CA GLY A 91 -4.36 39.24 -7.52
C GLY A 91 -4.18 40.11 -8.76
N ASN A 92 -5.28 40.67 -9.26
CA ASN A 92 -5.42 41.98 -9.93
C ASN A 92 -4.16 42.87 -10.12
N SER A 93 -3.85 43.22 -11.38
CA SER A 93 -3.48 44.58 -11.85
C SER A 93 -3.37 44.50 -13.39
N GLY A 94 -4.14 45.21 -14.21
CA GLY A 94 -4.31 46.65 -14.18
C GLY A 94 -3.43 47.28 -15.26
N ASN A 95 -4.06 47.65 -16.39
CA ASN A 95 -3.73 48.79 -17.25
C ASN A 95 -2.41 48.83 -18.08
N SER A 96 -2.58 48.90 -19.41
CA SER A 96 -2.04 49.94 -20.30
C SER A 96 -2.80 49.86 -21.63
N GLY A 97 -3.54 50.83 -22.14
CA GLY A 97 -3.31 52.27 -22.07
C GLY A 97 -2.37 52.67 -23.19
N THR A 98 -2.95 53.29 -24.24
CA THR A 98 -2.40 53.91 -25.47
C THR A 98 -1.89 52.99 -26.58
#